data_AF-A0A8W8MZ10-F1
#
_entry.id   AF-A0A8W8MZ10-F1
#
_cell.length_a   1.000
_cell.length_b   1.000
_cell.length_c   1.000
_cell.angle_alpha   90.00
_cell.angle_beta   90.00
_cell.angle_gamma   90.00
#
_symmetry.space_group_name_H-M   'P 1'
#
loop_
_entity.id
_entity.type
_entity.pdbx_description
1 polymer ?
#
loop_
_entity_poly.entity_id
_entity_poly.type
_entity_poly.pdbx_seq_one_letter_code
_entity_poly.pdbx_strand_id
1 'polypeptide(L)'
;KVGISPFGIWKPGHPHTIHGLSSFDSLYADSKKWLELGWVDYLSPQLYWEIDPPQQSYPALLDWWLQQNKMNRHLYTGNYASAIVVKSWPVNELVRQVQLSRDRRDQLSLGNVFFSAKTFSHNTHRIGDTFKSGEYSTPALQPEMTWLTAPAPSSPQNVRASADFKLYWSSDSSHTVRSWAVYALRADVWELVHVLNRDTMEVGVQGGYYAVRGVNRLGKESDAVTVHVDDIYVGVVGK
;
A
#
# COMPACT_ATOMS: atom_id res chain seq x y z
N LYS A 1 -15.50 0.35 -4.01
CA LYS A 1 -14.73 -0.18 -2.87
C LYS A 1 -15.25 0.50 -1.63
N VAL A 2 -15.45 -0.23 -0.55
CA VAL A 2 -15.86 0.33 0.74
C VAL A 2 -14.83 -0.07 1.76
N GLY A 3 -14.24 0.90 2.45
CA GLY A 3 -13.41 0.64 3.61
C GLY A 3 -13.71 1.61 4.72
N ILE A 4 -13.46 1.15 5.93
CA ILE A 4 -13.81 1.87 7.15
C ILE A 4 -12.59 1.87 8.08
N SER A 5 -12.33 3.00 8.72
CA SER A 5 -11.32 3.14 9.76
C SER A 5 -12.01 3.20 11.13
N PRO A 6 -12.26 2.06 11.78
CA PRO A 6 -12.89 2.05 13.10
C PRO A 6 -11.88 2.44 14.19
N PHE A 7 -12.40 2.76 15.37
CA PHE A 7 -11.57 2.88 16.57
C PHE A 7 -10.80 1.56 16.82
N GLY A 8 -9.55 1.65 17.29
CA GLY A 8 -8.67 0.50 17.38
C GLY A 8 -9.08 -0.56 18.41
N ILE A 9 -9.85 -0.18 19.43
CA ILE A 9 -10.38 -1.10 20.45
C ILE A 9 -11.84 -1.38 20.13
N TRP A 10 -12.15 -2.59 19.66
CA TRP A 10 -13.54 -3.03 19.45
C TRP A 10 -14.30 -3.10 20.78
N LYS A 11 -13.74 -3.84 21.74
CA LYS A 11 -14.16 -3.94 23.13
C LYS A 11 -12.94 -4.13 24.04
N PRO A 12 -12.89 -3.51 25.24
CA PRO A 12 -11.90 -3.84 26.26
C PRO A 12 -11.91 -5.33 26.60
N GLY A 13 -10.75 -5.89 26.91
CA GLY A 13 -10.57 -7.33 27.13
C GLY A 13 -10.40 -8.14 25.84
N HIS A 14 -10.33 -7.49 24.67
CA HIS A 14 -10.11 -8.14 23.38
C HIS A 14 -8.96 -7.46 22.60
N PRO A 15 -7.72 -7.95 22.73
CA PRO A 15 -7.26 -9.06 23.58
C PRO A 15 -7.27 -8.72 25.08
N HIS A 16 -7.17 -9.74 25.96
CA HIS A 16 -7.45 -9.62 27.41
C HIS A 16 -6.73 -8.47 28.13
N THR A 17 -5.52 -8.13 27.69
CA THR A 17 -4.68 -7.08 28.27
C THR A 17 -5.11 -5.66 27.88
N ILE A 18 -6.02 -5.49 26.93
CA ILE A 18 -6.40 -4.19 26.39
C ILE A 18 -7.53 -3.56 27.20
N HIS A 19 -7.33 -2.29 27.55
CA HIS A 19 -8.30 -1.45 28.25
C HIS A 19 -8.54 -0.15 27.47
N GLY A 20 -9.72 0.46 27.61
CA GLY A 20 -10.04 1.75 26.98
C GLY A 20 -11.51 1.89 26.63
N LEU A 21 -11.81 2.79 25.69
CA LEU A 21 -13.15 2.98 25.15
C LEU A 21 -13.60 1.75 24.34
N SER A 22 -14.84 1.31 24.55
CA SER A 22 -15.49 0.29 23.72
C SER A 22 -16.12 0.93 22.49
N SER A 23 -15.59 0.67 21.28
CA SER A 23 -16.24 1.18 20.06
C SER A 23 -17.59 0.53 19.83
N PHE A 24 -17.75 -0.73 20.24
CA PHE A 24 -19.00 -1.45 20.15
C PHE A 24 -20.08 -0.82 21.04
N ASP A 25 -19.80 -0.64 22.33
CA ASP A 25 -20.82 -0.19 23.29
C ASP A 25 -21.04 1.34 23.23
N SER A 26 -19.98 2.12 22.99
CA SER A 26 -20.05 3.59 23.05
C SER A 26 -20.32 4.25 21.70
N LEU A 27 -19.87 3.64 20.60
CA LEU A 27 -19.99 4.21 19.25
C LEU A 27 -20.93 3.40 18.35
N TYR A 28 -21.52 2.32 18.88
CA TYR A 28 -22.40 1.41 18.13
C TYR A 28 -21.72 0.85 16.86
N ALA A 29 -20.39 0.72 16.90
CA ALA A 29 -19.56 0.31 15.78
C ALA A 29 -19.05 -1.13 15.98
N ASP A 30 -19.81 -2.10 15.46
CA ASP A 30 -19.43 -3.52 15.47
C ASP A 30 -18.48 -3.87 14.31
N SER A 31 -17.29 -3.27 14.33
CA SER A 31 -16.26 -3.44 13.31
C SER A 31 -15.70 -4.85 13.23
N LYS A 32 -15.75 -5.62 14.34
CA LYS A 32 -15.45 -7.05 14.32
C LYS A 32 -16.40 -7.79 13.39
N LYS A 33 -17.72 -7.58 13.53
CA LYS A 33 -18.72 -8.21 12.66
C LYS A 33 -18.56 -7.81 11.20
N TRP A 34 -18.29 -6.54 10.91
CA TRP A 34 -18.06 -6.09 9.53
C TRP A 34 -16.88 -6.81 8.86
N LEU A 35 -15.81 -7.03 9.61
CA LEU A 35 -14.61 -7.71 9.13
C LEU A 35 -14.84 -9.22 8.99
N GLU A 36 -15.40 -9.87 10.01
CA GLU A 36 -15.65 -11.32 10.02
C GLU A 36 -16.63 -11.76 8.93
N LEU A 37 -17.62 -10.91 8.59
CA LEU A 37 -18.58 -11.19 7.54
C LEU A 37 -18.16 -10.61 6.17
N GLY A 38 -17.01 -9.94 6.09
CA GLY A 38 -16.46 -9.40 4.84
C GLY A 38 -17.32 -8.31 4.21
N TRP A 39 -18.05 -7.53 5.01
CA TRP A 39 -18.92 -6.42 4.59
C TRP A 39 -18.14 -5.20 4.07
N VAL A 40 -16.85 -5.14 4.38
CA VAL A 40 -15.91 -4.15 3.87
C VAL A 40 -14.90 -4.81 2.95
N ASP A 41 -14.35 -4.04 2.01
CA ASP A 41 -13.21 -4.47 1.18
C ASP A 41 -11.90 -4.33 1.94
N TYR A 42 -11.78 -3.32 2.80
CA TYR A 42 -10.65 -3.19 3.70
C TYR A 42 -11.06 -2.57 5.03
N LEU A 43 -10.28 -2.86 6.06
CA LEU A 43 -10.41 -2.22 7.37
C LEU A 43 -9.12 -1.51 7.74
N SER A 44 -9.25 -0.36 8.42
CA SER A 44 -8.12 0.43 8.89
C SER A 44 -8.26 0.77 10.38
N PRO A 45 -8.11 -0.20 11.30
CA PRO A 45 -8.28 0.05 12.73
C PRO A 45 -7.27 1.12 13.20
N GLN A 46 -7.77 2.09 13.96
CA GLN A 46 -6.99 3.23 14.47
C GLN A 46 -6.14 2.80 15.68
N LEU A 47 -4.95 2.24 15.43
CA LEU A 47 -4.03 1.79 16.47
C LEU A 47 -3.12 2.95 16.92
N TYR A 48 -3.71 3.91 17.62
CA TYR A 48 -3.10 5.21 17.95
C TYR A 48 -2.36 5.24 19.29
N TRP A 49 -1.74 4.11 19.63
CA TRP A 49 -0.99 3.89 20.87
C TRP A 49 0.41 3.35 20.56
N GLU A 50 1.31 3.50 21.53
CA GLU A 50 2.70 3.05 21.41
C GLU A 50 2.80 1.53 21.44
N ILE A 51 3.94 1.01 21.01
CA ILE A 51 4.26 -0.42 21.04
C ILE A 51 4.31 -0.95 22.47
N ASP A 52 4.98 -0.23 23.36
CA ASP A 52 5.41 -0.74 24.67
C ASP A 52 4.32 -0.76 25.76
N PRO A 53 3.40 0.24 25.89
CA PRO A 53 2.39 0.23 26.95
C PRO A 53 1.42 -0.95 26.83
N PRO A 54 1.26 -1.79 27.88
CA PRO A 54 0.52 -3.05 27.75
C PRO A 54 -0.99 -2.86 27.58
N GLN A 55 -1.56 -1.81 28.15
CA GLN A 55 -3.01 -1.60 28.18
C GLN A 55 -3.60 -1.19 26.83
N GLN A 56 -2.77 -0.72 25.89
CA GLN A 56 -3.18 -0.37 24.53
C GLN A 56 -2.11 -0.75 23.50
N SER A 57 -1.37 -1.83 23.74
CA SER A 57 -0.20 -2.19 22.94
C SER A 57 -0.54 -2.34 21.45
N TYR A 58 0.18 -1.58 20.62
CA TYR A 58 0.04 -1.62 19.16
C TYR A 58 0.12 -3.04 18.57
N PRO A 59 1.19 -3.84 18.83
CA PRO A 59 1.28 -5.19 18.26
C PRO A 59 0.15 -6.11 18.75
N ALA A 60 -0.25 -6.03 20.03
CA ALA A 60 -1.33 -6.86 20.57
C ALA A 60 -2.66 -6.58 19.85
N LEU A 61 -2.97 -5.30 19.60
CA LEU A 61 -4.16 -4.91 18.85
C LEU A 61 -4.08 -5.31 17.37
N LEU A 62 -2.93 -5.13 16.74
CA LEU A 62 -2.72 -5.55 15.35
C LEU A 62 -2.94 -7.06 15.19
N ASP A 63 -2.30 -7.87 16.03
CA ASP A 63 -2.44 -9.34 16.04
C ASP A 63 -3.90 -9.76 16.25
N TRP A 64 -4.60 -9.10 17.17
CA TRP A 64 -6.01 -9.38 17.40
C TRP A 64 -6.89 -9.06 16.19
N TRP A 65 -6.70 -7.92 15.53
CA TRP A 65 -7.46 -7.56 14.33
C TRP A 65 -7.23 -8.53 13.17
N LEU A 66 -5.98 -8.95 12.95
CA LEU A 66 -5.64 -9.94 11.93
C LEU A 66 -6.35 -11.27 12.18
N GLN A 67 -6.45 -11.71 13.45
CA GLN A 67 -7.20 -12.92 13.81
C GLN A 67 -8.70 -12.84 13.51
N GLN A 68 -9.29 -11.64 13.48
CA GLN A 68 -10.72 -11.46 13.17
C GLN A 68 -11.01 -11.46 11.67
N ASN A 69 -9.99 -11.43 10.81
CA ASN A 69 -10.14 -11.33 9.36
C ASN A 69 -10.49 -12.67 8.70
N LYS A 70 -11.74 -13.15 8.88
CA LYS A 70 -12.19 -14.45 8.37
C LYS A 70 -12.43 -14.50 6.86
N MET A 71 -12.52 -13.33 6.22
CA MET A 71 -12.84 -13.19 4.80
C MET A 71 -11.66 -12.67 3.96
N ASN A 72 -10.43 -12.72 4.49
CA ASN A 72 -9.22 -12.31 3.79
C ASN A 72 -9.30 -10.91 3.16
N ARG A 73 -9.90 -9.96 3.88
CA ARG A 73 -9.96 -8.54 3.47
C ARG A 73 -8.62 -7.88 3.71
N HIS A 74 -8.34 -6.79 3.01
CA HIS A 74 -7.10 -6.06 3.28
C HIS A 74 -7.20 -5.35 4.64
N LEU A 75 -6.11 -5.40 5.40
CA LEU A 75 -5.96 -4.61 6.62
C LEU A 75 -4.84 -3.60 6.44
N TYR A 76 -5.16 -2.32 6.61
CA TYR A 76 -4.20 -1.22 6.55
C TYR A 76 -4.18 -0.52 7.90
N THR A 77 -3.14 -0.72 8.71
CA THR A 77 -3.16 -0.26 10.10
C THR A 77 -3.20 1.28 10.17
N GLY A 78 -4.08 1.85 10.98
CA GLY A 78 -4.09 3.29 11.24
C GLY A 78 -3.00 3.68 12.24
N ASN A 79 -2.08 4.56 11.86
CA ASN A 79 -0.97 5.04 12.68
C ASN A 79 -1.11 6.54 12.99
N TYR A 80 -0.90 6.95 14.23
CA TYR A 80 -1.12 8.35 14.65
C TYR A 80 0.12 9.23 14.43
N ALA A 81 0.44 9.55 13.19
CA ALA A 81 1.59 10.40 12.86
C ALA A 81 1.62 11.74 13.61
N SER A 82 0.46 12.35 13.89
CA SER A 82 0.39 13.59 14.65
C SER A 82 0.90 13.46 16.10
N ALA A 83 1.00 12.23 16.64
CA ALA A 83 1.55 11.95 17.97
C ALA A 83 2.99 12.42 18.16
N ILE A 84 3.77 12.56 17.07
CA ILE A 84 5.10 13.18 17.12
C ILE A 84 5.03 14.57 17.76
N VAL A 85 4.00 15.35 17.44
CA VAL A 85 3.82 16.70 17.98
C VAL A 85 2.98 16.68 19.25
N VAL A 86 1.82 16.01 19.22
CA VAL A 86 0.84 16.12 20.31
C VAL A 86 1.15 15.24 21.52
N LYS A 87 1.98 14.21 21.35
CA LYS A 87 2.40 13.27 22.39
C LYS A 87 3.92 13.13 22.50
N SER A 88 4.68 13.92 21.73
CA SER A 88 6.16 13.87 21.69
C SER A 88 6.73 12.48 21.34
N TRP A 89 6.01 11.67 20.56
CA TRP A 89 6.54 10.38 20.11
C TRP A 89 7.78 10.58 19.24
N PRO A 90 8.85 9.76 19.40
CA PRO A 90 9.94 9.78 18.45
C PRO A 90 9.46 9.29 17.08
N VAL A 91 10.02 9.82 15.99
CA VAL A 91 9.73 9.32 14.62
C VAL A 91 9.97 7.80 14.53
N ASN A 92 10.97 7.30 15.26
CA ASN A 92 11.31 5.88 15.31
C ASN A 92 10.17 4.99 15.84
N GLU A 93 9.24 5.53 16.63
CA GLU A 93 8.06 4.77 17.06
C GLU A 93 7.19 4.37 15.86
N LEU A 94 6.93 5.32 14.94
CA LEU A 94 6.16 5.04 13.73
C LEU A 94 6.91 4.12 12.76
N VAL A 95 8.23 4.25 12.69
CA VAL A 95 9.09 3.35 11.91
C VAL A 95 8.94 1.91 12.41
N ARG A 96 9.08 1.69 13.72
CA ARG A 96 8.89 0.36 14.34
C ARG A 96 7.48 -0.18 14.13
N GLN A 97 6.45 0.67 14.19
CA GLN A 97 5.06 0.25 13.92
C GLN A 97 4.84 -0.23 12.47
N VAL A 98 5.48 0.42 11.49
CA VAL A 98 5.46 -0.05 10.09
C VAL A 98 6.20 -1.36 9.94
N GLN A 99 7.35 -1.53 10.58
CA GLN A 99 8.09 -2.80 10.57
C GLN A 99 7.23 -3.92 11.15
N LEU A 100 6.56 -3.70 12.28
CA LEU A 100 5.65 -4.68 12.88
C LEU A 100 4.47 -5.06 11.96
N SER A 101 3.93 -4.10 11.20
CA SER A 101 2.91 -4.38 10.18
C SER A 101 3.50 -5.20 9.03
N ARG A 102 4.69 -4.85 8.54
CA ARG A 102 5.38 -5.56 7.45
C ARG A 102 5.74 -7.00 7.83
N ASP A 103 6.16 -7.24 9.06
CA ASP A 103 6.47 -8.58 9.59
C ASP A 103 5.24 -9.49 9.62
N ARG A 104 4.04 -8.91 9.57
CA ARG A 104 2.74 -9.61 9.56
C ARG A 104 2.08 -9.63 8.17
N ARG A 105 2.83 -9.34 7.10
CA ARG A 105 2.28 -9.32 5.73
C ARG A 105 1.62 -10.65 5.34
N ASP A 106 2.16 -11.77 5.81
CA ASP A 106 1.65 -13.11 5.52
C ASP A 106 0.29 -13.40 6.21
N GLN A 107 -0.14 -12.50 7.12
CA GLN A 107 -1.45 -12.50 7.77
C GLN A 107 -2.39 -11.42 7.23
N LEU A 108 -2.07 -10.81 6.07
CA LEU A 108 -2.82 -9.72 5.43
C LEU A 108 -2.75 -8.36 6.15
N SER A 109 -1.68 -8.10 6.91
CA SER A 109 -1.29 -6.73 7.25
C SER A 109 -0.58 -6.10 6.05
N LEU A 110 -1.33 -5.36 5.23
CA LEU A 110 -0.91 -5.00 3.86
C LEU A 110 -0.54 -3.54 3.69
N GLY A 111 -0.39 -2.79 4.79
CA GLY A 111 0.04 -1.39 4.75
C GLY A 111 -0.40 -0.59 5.96
N ASN A 112 -0.23 0.73 5.86
CA ASN A 112 -0.45 1.68 6.93
C ASN A 112 -1.17 2.94 6.42
N VAL A 113 -1.99 3.55 7.27
CA VAL A 113 -2.68 4.82 7.02
C VAL A 113 -2.28 5.80 8.12
N PHE A 114 -1.59 6.88 7.74
CA PHE A 114 -1.08 7.85 8.72
C PHE A 114 -2.06 8.98 8.99
N PHE A 115 -2.51 9.10 10.24
CA PHE A 115 -3.27 10.23 10.72
C PHE A 115 -2.35 11.29 11.38
N SER A 116 -2.10 12.44 10.75
CA SER A 116 -2.59 12.88 9.44
C SER A 116 -1.47 13.18 8.46
N ALA A 117 -1.86 13.36 7.19
CA ALA A 117 -0.96 13.74 6.11
C ALA A 117 -0.13 15.00 6.43
N LYS A 118 -0.65 15.93 7.26
CA LYS A 118 0.03 17.18 7.64
C LYS A 118 1.43 16.93 8.20
N THR A 119 1.61 15.89 9.02
CA THR A 119 2.91 15.56 9.62
C THR A 119 3.94 15.24 8.54
N PHE A 120 3.54 14.51 7.49
CA PHE A 120 4.39 14.20 6.34
C PHE A 120 4.56 15.39 5.40
N SER A 121 3.49 16.12 5.07
CA SER A 121 3.55 17.27 4.17
C SER A 121 4.45 18.39 4.68
N HIS A 122 4.50 18.60 6.01
CA HIS A 122 5.41 19.55 6.64
C HIS A 122 6.79 18.97 6.95
N ASN A 123 7.04 17.69 6.62
CA ASN A 123 8.25 16.96 6.99
C ASN A 123 8.61 17.14 8.48
N THR A 124 7.60 17.08 9.35
CA THR A 124 7.73 17.35 10.78
C THR A 124 8.73 16.38 11.40
N HIS A 125 9.75 16.89 12.10
CA HIS A 125 10.89 16.11 12.60
C HIS A 125 11.55 15.22 11.53
N ARG A 126 11.55 15.64 10.26
CA ARG A 126 12.12 14.90 9.12
C ARG A 126 11.50 13.52 8.87
N ILE A 127 10.24 13.32 9.26
CA ILE A 127 9.53 12.05 9.05
C ILE A 127 9.49 11.66 7.56
N GLY A 128 9.25 12.61 6.65
CA GLY A 128 9.21 12.37 5.21
C GLY A 128 10.56 11.87 4.69
N ASP A 129 11.65 12.51 5.09
CA ASP A 129 13.01 12.07 4.73
C ASP A 129 13.30 10.66 5.26
N THR A 130 12.93 10.40 6.52
CA THR A 130 13.17 9.13 7.21
C THR A 130 12.45 7.98 6.50
N PHE A 131 11.17 8.16 6.20
CA PHE A 131 10.38 7.14 5.51
C PHE A 131 10.81 6.98 4.05
N LYS A 132 11.15 8.06 3.34
CA LYS A 132 11.62 7.99 1.95
C LYS A 132 12.97 7.29 1.81
N SER A 133 13.86 7.42 2.79
CA SER A 133 15.18 6.77 2.76
C SER A 133 15.21 5.37 3.37
N GLY A 134 14.25 5.06 4.26
CA GLY A 134 14.12 3.74 4.88
C GLY A 134 12.89 2.97 4.40
N GLU A 135 11.79 3.10 5.15
CA GLU A 135 10.61 2.25 5.06
C GLU A 135 9.88 2.22 3.71
N TYR A 136 9.91 3.33 2.97
CA TYR A 136 9.23 3.54 1.68
C TYR A 136 10.23 4.01 0.61
N SER A 137 11.40 3.38 0.57
CA SER A 137 12.49 3.67 -0.38
C SER A 137 12.26 3.12 -1.78
N THR A 138 11.33 2.18 -1.95
CA THR A 138 10.98 1.58 -3.25
C THR A 138 9.51 1.80 -3.58
N PRO A 139 9.15 1.87 -4.88
CA PRO A 139 7.75 1.86 -5.29
C PRO A 139 7.05 0.57 -4.83
N ALA A 140 5.75 0.67 -4.60
CA ALA A 140 4.90 -0.46 -4.27
C ALA A 140 3.52 -0.30 -4.92
N LEU A 141 2.94 -1.42 -5.35
CA LEU A 141 1.55 -1.47 -5.79
C LEU A 141 0.63 -1.78 -4.61
N GLN A 142 -0.61 -1.30 -4.69
CA GLN A 142 -1.67 -1.81 -3.84
C GLN A 142 -1.89 -3.29 -4.19
N PRO A 143 -1.91 -4.22 -3.20
CA PRO A 143 -2.24 -5.61 -3.47
C PRO A 143 -3.61 -5.74 -4.16
N GLU A 144 -3.75 -6.79 -4.97
CA GLU A 144 -5.00 -7.07 -5.69
C GLU A 144 -6.12 -7.46 -4.72
N MET A 145 -7.27 -6.76 -4.82
CA MET A 145 -8.50 -7.12 -4.09
C MET A 145 -9.23 -8.26 -4.83
N THR A 146 -8.75 -9.50 -4.65
CA THR A 146 -9.18 -10.68 -5.42
C THR A 146 -10.65 -11.09 -5.21
N TRP A 147 -11.31 -10.60 -4.16
CA TRP A 147 -12.74 -10.86 -3.90
C TRP A 147 -13.68 -9.90 -4.64
N LEU A 148 -13.14 -8.91 -5.37
CA LEU A 148 -13.92 -7.98 -6.18
C LEU A 148 -13.73 -8.29 -7.67
N THR A 149 -14.81 -8.12 -8.44
CA THR A 149 -14.76 -8.21 -9.90
C THR A 149 -14.60 -6.84 -10.52
N ALA A 150 -13.63 -6.70 -11.42
CA ALA A 150 -13.51 -5.59 -12.35
C ALA A 150 -12.96 -6.10 -13.69
N PRO A 151 -13.19 -5.38 -14.80
CA PRO A 151 -12.49 -5.66 -16.05
C PRO A 151 -10.98 -5.71 -15.84
N ALA A 152 -10.32 -6.63 -16.54
CA ALA A 152 -8.87 -6.63 -16.60
C ALA A 152 -8.40 -5.29 -17.19
N PRO A 153 -7.31 -4.69 -16.65
CA PRO A 153 -6.72 -3.52 -17.29
C PRO A 153 -6.23 -3.87 -18.69
N SER A 154 -6.36 -2.93 -19.61
CA SER A 154 -5.75 -3.03 -20.94
C SER A 154 -4.22 -3.13 -20.81
N SER A 155 -3.62 -4.00 -21.63
CA SER A 155 -2.16 -4.01 -21.78
C SER A 155 -1.70 -2.74 -22.48
N PRO A 156 -0.54 -2.18 -22.12
CA PRO A 156 -0.03 -0.97 -22.74
C PRO A 156 0.17 -1.17 -24.26
N GLN A 157 -0.19 -0.17 -25.04
CA GLN A 157 -0.11 -0.22 -26.51
C GLN A 157 1.02 0.67 -27.03
N ASN A 158 1.62 0.28 -28.16
CA ASN A 158 2.74 0.99 -28.78
C ASN A 158 3.90 1.28 -27.81
N VAL A 159 4.24 0.29 -26.98
CA VAL A 159 5.41 0.38 -26.09
C VAL A 159 6.67 0.45 -26.93
N ARG A 160 7.47 1.49 -26.74
CA ARG A 160 8.72 1.71 -27.47
C ARG A 160 9.74 2.42 -26.59
N ALA A 161 11.02 2.15 -26.86
CA ALA A 161 12.13 2.89 -26.29
C ALA A 161 12.57 4.00 -27.25
N SER A 162 13.45 4.87 -26.77
CA SER A 162 14.16 5.88 -27.56
C SER A 162 15.62 5.96 -27.13
N ALA A 163 16.47 6.52 -28.00
CA ALA A 163 17.91 6.67 -27.76
C ALA A 163 18.23 7.65 -26.60
N ASP A 164 17.28 8.46 -26.12
CA ASP A 164 17.43 9.31 -24.93
C ASP A 164 17.01 8.58 -23.63
N PHE A 165 17.03 7.25 -23.63
CA PHE A 165 16.65 6.39 -22.50
C PHE A 165 15.26 6.67 -21.95
N LYS A 166 14.27 6.83 -22.83
CA LYS A 166 12.87 6.93 -22.44
C LYS A 166 12.05 5.76 -22.95
N LEU A 167 11.07 5.37 -22.15
CA LEU A 167 9.99 4.51 -22.58
C LEU A 167 8.77 5.35 -22.93
N TYR A 168 8.02 4.93 -23.95
CA TYR A 168 6.77 5.53 -24.39
C TYR A 168 5.69 4.47 -24.54
N TRP A 169 4.43 4.84 -24.30
CA TRP A 169 3.26 4.03 -24.62
C TRP A 169 2.07 4.93 -24.95
N SER A 170 0.99 4.35 -25.48
CA SER A 170 -0.25 5.07 -25.78
C SER A 170 -1.12 5.24 -24.54
N SER A 171 -1.93 6.31 -24.52
CA SER A 171 -2.95 6.49 -23.50
C SER A 171 -3.98 5.36 -23.51
N ASP A 172 -4.53 5.02 -22.34
CA ASP A 172 -5.59 4.01 -22.21
C ASP A 172 -6.97 4.59 -22.53
N SER A 173 -7.48 4.34 -23.73
CA SER A 173 -8.83 4.72 -24.16
C SER A 173 -9.94 3.88 -23.52
N SER A 174 -9.62 2.73 -22.92
CA SER A 174 -10.61 1.85 -22.28
C SER A 174 -11.03 2.30 -20.88
N HIS A 175 -10.27 3.24 -20.29
CA HIS A 175 -10.45 3.71 -18.90
C HIS A 175 -10.40 2.59 -17.84
N THR A 176 -9.78 1.46 -18.18
CA THR A 176 -9.59 0.33 -17.24
C THR A 176 -8.30 0.46 -16.43
N VAL A 177 -7.33 1.23 -16.93
CA VAL A 177 -6.05 1.49 -16.28
C VAL A 177 -6.16 2.68 -15.32
N ARG A 178 -5.76 2.44 -14.07
CA ARG A 178 -5.65 3.43 -12.99
C ARG A 178 -4.24 3.98 -12.84
N SER A 179 -3.23 3.16 -13.11
CA SER A 179 -1.81 3.48 -13.06
C SER A 179 -1.01 2.54 -13.96
N TRP A 180 0.19 2.97 -14.35
CA TRP A 180 1.16 2.13 -15.05
C TRP A 180 2.22 1.62 -14.07
N ALA A 181 2.54 0.34 -14.15
CA ALA A 181 3.67 -0.27 -13.44
C ALA A 181 4.80 -0.53 -14.44
N VAL A 182 6.01 -0.07 -14.11
CA VAL A 182 7.20 -0.30 -14.91
C VAL A 182 8.17 -1.11 -14.09
N TYR A 183 8.57 -2.25 -14.64
CA TYR A 183 9.54 -3.17 -14.04
C TYR A 183 10.84 -3.13 -14.84
N ALA A 184 11.97 -3.23 -14.16
CA ALA A 184 13.29 -3.42 -14.77
C ALA A 184 13.78 -4.84 -14.45
N LEU A 185 14.36 -5.53 -15.45
CA LEU A 185 14.98 -6.83 -15.23
C LEU A 185 16.40 -6.64 -14.67
N ARG A 186 16.65 -7.18 -13.48
CA ARG A 186 17.94 -7.11 -12.79
C ARG A 186 18.25 -8.48 -12.18
N ALA A 187 19.41 -9.04 -12.53
CA ALA A 187 19.82 -10.38 -12.08
C ALA A 187 18.68 -11.42 -12.23
N ASP A 188 18.04 -11.42 -13.41
CA ASP A 188 16.91 -12.30 -13.78
C ASP A 188 15.62 -12.12 -12.96
N VAL A 189 15.51 -11.02 -12.20
CA VAL A 189 14.31 -10.66 -11.43
C VAL A 189 13.71 -9.35 -11.95
N TRP A 190 12.38 -9.34 -12.14
CA TRP A 190 11.65 -8.13 -12.46
C TRP A 190 11.41 -7.29 -11.19
N GLU A 191 12.08 -6.15 -11.10
CA GLU A 191 11.93 -5.20 -9.99
C GLU A 191 11.01 -4.04 -10.39
N LEU A 192 10.02 -3.72 -9.56
CA LEU A 192 9.16 -2.55 -9.78
C LEU A 192 9.96 -1.26 -9.57
N VAL A 193 10.16 -0.49 -10.63
CA VAL A 193 10.95 0.74 -10.61
C VAL A 193 10.10 2.01 -10.71
N HIS A 194 8.91 1.93 -11.28
CA HIS A 194 7.96 3.05 -11.30
C HIS A 194 6.51 2.61 -11.14
N VAL A 195 5.74 3.44 -10.42
CA VAL A 195 4.27 3.45 -10.45
C VAL A 195 3.84 4.84 -10.90
N LEU A 196 3.23 4.92 -12.07
CA LEU A 196 2.94 6.17 -12.76
C LEU A 196 1.43 6.38 -12.85
N ASN A 197 0.99 7.63 -12.89
CA ASN A 197 -0.42 7.96 -13.10
C ASN A 197 -0.86 7.43 -14.48
N ARG A 198 -2.15 7.07 -14.63
CA ARG A 198 -2.72 6.62 -15.91
C ARG A 198 -2.48 7.60 -17.07
N ASP A 199 -2.39 8.90 -16.75
CA ASP A 199 -2.16 9.98 -17.72
C ASP A 199 -0.67 10.22 -18.02
N THR A 200 0.23 9.36 -17.52
CA THR A 200 1.65 9.36 -17.89
C THR A 200 1.87 8.39 -19.05
N MET A 201 2.51 8.86 -20.11
CA MET A 201 2.77 8.10 -21.35
C MET A 201 4.26 7.95 -21.64
N GLU A 202 5.11 8.52 -20.79
CA GLU A 202 6.56 8.38 -20.90
C GLU A 202 7.23 8.31 -19.52
N VAL A 203 8.39 7.68 -19.47
CA VAL A 203 9.26 7.72 -18.29
C VAL A 203 10.72 7.57 -18.71
N GLY A 204 11.61 8.32 -18.06
CA GLY A 204 13.05 8.15 -18.21
C GLY A 204 13.53 6.92 -17.45
N VAL A 205 14.44 6.16 -18.06
CA VAL A 205 14.97 4.90 -17.54
C VAL A 205 16.49 4.85 -17.77
N GLN A 206 17.12 3.71 -17.46
CA GLN A 206 18.50 3.39 -17.83
C GLN A 206 18.51 2.33 -18.95
N GLY A 207 19.68 2.04 -19.53
CA GLY A 207 19.81 0.90 -20.43
C GLY A 207 19.44 -0.42 -19.75
N GLY A 208 18.73 -1.30 -20.46
CA GLY A 208 18.30 -2.60 -19.94
C GLY A 208 16.94 -3.06 -20.47
N TYR A 209 16.42 -4.14 -19.86
CA TYR A 209 15.12 -4.71 -20.21
C TYR A 209 14.04 -4.22 -19.25
N TYR A 210 12.92 -3.81 -19.81
CA TYR A 210 11.77 -3.29 -19.08
C TYR A 210 10.49 -4.04 -19.43
N ALA A 211 9.57 -4.09 -18.49
CA ALA A 211 8.20 -4.56 -18.69
C ALA A 211 7.24 -3.46 -18.22
N VAL A 212 6.29 -3.09 -19.08
CA VAL A 212 5.23 -2.13 -18.76
C VAL A 212 3.92 -2.90 -18.59
N ARG A 213 3.17 -2.60 -17.53
CA ARG A 213 1.86 -3.17 -17.24
C ARG A 213 0.85 -2.08 -16.91
N GLY A 214 -0.39 -2.23 -17.36
CA GLY A 214 -1.52 -1.47 -16.86
C GLY A 214 -2.01 -2.06 -15.54
N VAL A 215 -2.34 -1.22 -14.56
CA VAL A 215 -2.87 -1.65 -13.26
C VAL A 215 -4.27 -1.05 -13.09
N ASN A 216 -5.26 -1.88 -12.80
CA ASN A 216 -6.64 -1.40 -12.64
C ASN A 216 -6.92 -0.89 -11.23
N ARG A 217 -8.15 -0.39 -11.01
CA ARG A 217 -8.57 0.13 -9.71
C ARG A 217 -8.51 -0.90 -8.58
N LEU A 218 -8.47 -2.20 -8.84
CA LEU A 218 -8.43 -3.25 -7.81
C LEU A 218 -7.00 -3.69 -7.46
N GLY A 219 -5.98 -3.24 -8.19
CA GLY A 219 -4.59 -3.69 -8.03
C GLY A 219 -4.22 -4.85 -8.95
N LYS A 220 -5.13 -5.29 -9.83
CA LYS A 220 -4.84 -6.29 -10.85
C LYS A 220 -3.98 -5.69 -11.95
N GLU A 221 -2.98 -6.42 -12.39
CA GLU A 221 -2.10 -6.03 -13.50
C GLU A 221 -2.53 -6.67 -14.82
N SER A 222 -2.24 -6.01 -15.94
CA SER A 222 -2.40 -6.56 -17.29
C SER A 222 -1.26 -7.52 -17.62
N ASP A 223 -1.35 -8.15 -18.79
CA ASP A 223 -0.15 -8.74 -19.40
C ASP A 223 0.92 -7.68 -19.61
N ALA A 224 2.19 -8.09 -19.48
CA ALA A 224 3.32 -7.21 -19.71
C ALA A 224 3.55 -7.00 -21.20
N VAL A 225 4.08 -5.82 -21.54
CA VAL A 225 4.78 -5.62 -22.80
C VAL A 225 6.23 -5.31 -22.48
N THR A 226 7.13 -6.14 -23.00
CA THR A 226 8.57 -6.01 -22.75
C THR A 226 9.26 -5.18 -23.83
N VAL A 227 10.27 -4.44 -23.42
CA VAL A 227 11.05 -3.58 -24.31
C VAL A 227 12.50 -3.55 -23.85
N HIS A 228 13.41 -3.60 -24.82
CA HIS A 228 14.84 -3.39 -24.57
C HIS A 228 15.19 -1.93 -24.85
N VAL A 229 15.94 -1.32 -23.94
CA VAL A 229 16.45 0.05 -24.06
C VAL A 229 17.96 -0.04 -24.20
N ASP A 230 18.47 0.33 -25.37
CA ASP A 230 19.89 0.41 -25.67
C ASP A 230 20.23 1.71 -26.42
N ASP A 231 21.52 1.96 -26.56
CA ASP A 231 22.06 3.16 -27.22
C ASP A 231 21.91 3.11 -28.75
N ILE A 232 21.50 1.98 -29.35
CA ILE A 232 21.69 1.73 -30.80
C ILE A 232 20.47 1.09 -31.51
N TYR A 233 19.52 0.41 -30.85
CA TYR A 233 18.38 -0.27 -31.48
C TYR A 233 17.13 -0.43 -30.59
N VAL A 234 16.08 0.33 -30.91
CA VAL A 234 14.74 0.16 -30.33
C VAL A 234 14.07 -1.11 -30.87
N GLY A 235 14.17 -2.22 -30.15
CA GLY A 235 13.49 -3.47 -30.46
C GLY A 235 12.34 -3.77 -29.49
N VAL A 236 11.11 -3.88 -30.00
CA VAL A 236 10.01 -4.49 -29.22
C VAL A 236 10.26 -6.00 -29.19
N VAL A 237 10.56 -6.54 -28.01
CA VAL A 237 10.61 -8.00 -27.82
C VAL A 237 9.17 -8.43 -27.50
N GLY A 238 8.60 -9.26 -28.38
CA GLY A 238 7.17 -9.56 -28.46
C GLY A 238 6.51 -10.18 -27.21
N LYS A 239 5.20 -10.44 -27.35
CA LYS A 239 4.25 -10.91 -26.31
C LYS A 239 4.70 -12.12 -25.51
#